data_AF-A0AAV9A654-F1
#
_entry.id   AF-A0AAV9A654-F1
#
_cell.length_a   1.000
_cell.length_b   1.000
_cell.length_c   1.000
_cell.angle_alpha   90.00
_cell.angle_beta   90.00
_cell.angle_gamma   90.00
#
_symmetry.space_group_name_H-M   'P 1'
#
loop_
_entity.id
_entity.type
_entity.pdbx_description
1 polymer ?
#
loop_
_entity_poly.entity_id
_entity_poly.type
_entity_poly.pdbx_seq_one_letter_code
_entity_poly.pdbx_strand_id
1 'polypeptide(L)'
;MRSFTKGKELKRPASTRFVTNFLMLESIINLEQSLRFIVASNEWRALSHTKTVDGKEVSYIIQDTLFWEDRREIIAVIASLVKILRMVDSEGATLGYVYEAMDRAKEVISKYYDEVSVKYEPYWNIIDKRWADNLHHPIHAIVALLNPHLYYDKIVKHDEETSKGIAKVL
;
A
#
# COMPACT_ATOMS: atom_id res chain seq x y z
N MET A 1 4.18 27.70 -4.71
CA MET A 1 3.66 26.33 -4.54
C MET A 1 2.60 25.98 -5.58
N ARG A 2 1.42 26.63 -5.61
CA ARG A 2 0.31 26.29 -6.55
C ARG A 2 0.69 26.34 -8.05
N SER A 3 1.58 27.26 -8.43
CA SER A 3 2.12 27.36 -9.79
C SER A 3 2.92 26.12 -10.21
N PHE A 4 3.69 25.53 -9.29
CA PHE A 4 4.54 24.38 -9.55
C PHE A 4 3.79 23.04 -9.49
N THR A 5 2.67 22.99 -8.77
CA THR A 5 1.83 21.79 -8.64
C THR A 5 0.62 21.78 -9.58
N LYS A 6 0.49 22.80 -10.45
CA LYS A 6 -0.68 23.00 -11.33
C LYS A 6 -2.02 22.96 -10.55
N GLY A 7 -2.02 23.57 -9.36
CA GLY A 7 -3.20 23.60 -8.49
C GLY A 7 -3.46 22.33 -7.67
N LYS A 8 -2.65 21.27 -7.80
CA LYS A 8 -2.73 20.11 -6.91
C LYS A 8 -2.21 20.47 -5.51
N GLU A 9 -2.90 20.01 -4.48
CA GLU A 9 -2.54 20.24 -3.08
C GLU A 9 -2.20 18.92 -2.38
N LEU A 10 -1.34 19.00 -1.36
CA LEU A 10 -1.06 17.86 -0.48
C LEU A 10 -2.33 17.52 0.32
N LYS A 11 -2.66 16.23 0.40
CA LYS A 11 -3.79 15.75 1.21
C LYS A 11 -3.52 16.03 2.69
N ARG A 12 -4.50 16.62 3.39
CA ARG A 12 -4.44 16.87 4.84
C ARG A 12 -4.82 15.63 5.66
N PRO A 13 -4.28 15.47 6.88
CA PRO A 13 -4.66 14.36 7.74
C PRO A 13 -6.14 14.36 8.16
N ALA A 14 -6.81 13.20 8.08
CA ALA A 14 -8.15 12.94 8.65
C ALA A 14 -8.09 11.94 9.84
N SER A 15 -9.16 11.82 10.63
CA SER A 15 -9.18 11.10 11.92
C SER A 15 -8.82 9.60 11.83
N THR A 16 -9.05 8.94 10.70
CA THR A 16 -8.64 7.55 10.44
C THR A 16 -7.13 7.46 10.15
N ARG A 17 -6.33 7.31 11.21
CA ARG A 17 -4.86 7.50 11.19
C ARG A 17 -4.10 6.69 10.12
N PHE A 18 -4.51 5.45 9.84
CA PHE A 18 -3.75 4.59 8.90
C PHE A 18 -3.92 4.99 7.44
N VAL A 19 -5.17 5.07 6.95
CA VAL A 19 -5.47 5.46 5.57
C VAL A 19 -5.00 6.89 5.29
N THR A 20 -5.10 7.76 6.29
CA THR A 20 -4.58 9.13 6.24
C THR A 20 -3.09 9.18 5.94
N ASN A 21 -2.26 8.42 6.68
CA ASN A 21 -0.81 8.43 6.49
C ASN A 21 -0.41 7.90 5.12
N PHE A 22 -1.06 6.83 4.65
CA PHE A 22 -0.85 6.32 3.30
C PHE A 22 -1.22 7.35 2.23
N LEU A 23 -2.38 7.99 2.35
CA LEU A 23 -2.86 8.99 1.39
C LEU A 23 -1.95 10.23 1.35
N MET A 24 -1.41 10.65 2.49
CA MET A 24 -0.42 11.72 2.56
C MET A 24 0.86 11.31 1.82
N LEU A 25 1.37 10.11 2.10
CA LEU A 25 2.59 9.63 1.47
C LEU A 25 2.44 9.50 -0.05
N GLU A 26 1.34 8.91 -0.51
CA GLU A 26 0.96 8.82 -1.92
C GLU A 26 0.89 10.22 -2.56
N SER A 27 0.32 11.20 -1.85
CA SER A 27 0.25 12.59 -2.33
C SER A 27 1.63 13.24 -2.47
N ILE A 28 2.57 12.95 -1.56
CA ILE A 28 3.93 13.47 -1.60
C ILE A 28 4.68 12.91 -2.81
N ILE A 29 4.62 11.59 -3.04
CA ILE A 29 5.26 10.93 -4.19
C ILE A 29 4.69 11.46 -5.51
N ASN A 30 3.38 11.60 -5.61
CA ASN A 30 2.73 12.15 -6.81
C ASN A 30 3.13 13.60 -7.14
N LEU A 31 3.73 14.32 -6.19
CA LEU A 31 4.20 15.68 -6.35
C LEU A 31 5.73 15.79 -6.32
N GLU A 32 6.47 14.67 -6.35
CA GLU A 32 7.94 14.65 -6.24
C GLU A 32 8.61 15.68 -7.14
N GLN A 33 8.34 15.65 -8.45
CA GLN A 33 8.98 16.56 -9.41
C GLN A 33 8.67 18.03 -9.06
N SER A 34 7.41 18.32 -8.77
CA SER A 34 7.00 19.67 -8.37
C SER A 34 7.67 20.11 -7.07
N LEU A 35 7.82 19.23 -6.10
CA LEU A 35 8.50 19.50 -4.82
C LEU A 35 10.00 19.74 -5.03
N ARG A 36 10.67 18.91 -5.83
CA ARG A 36 12.07 19.09 -6.22
C ARG A 36 12.29 20.42 -6.93
N PHE A 37 11.39 20.82 -7.84
CA PHE A 37 11.45 22.12 -8.50
C PHE A 37 11.25 23.29 -7.53
N ILE A 38 10.29 23.18 -6.61
CA ILE A 38 10.06 24.22 -5.60
C ILE A 38 11.32 24.41 -4.77
N VAL A 39 11.90 23.34 -4.23
CA VAL A 39 13.09 23.44 -3.36
C VAL A 39 14.32 23.95 -4.10
N ALA A 40 14.44 23.67 -5.40
CA ALA A 40 15.52 24.20 -6.23
C ALA A 40 15.34 25.68 -6.64
N SER A 41 14.13 26.23 -6.48
CA SER A 41 13.77 27.56 -6.99
C SER A 41 14.41 28.72 -6.22
N ASN A 42 14.55 29.87 -6.88
CA ASN A 42 15.04 31.09 -6.23
C ASN A 42 14.03 31.63 -5.21
N GLU A 43 12.74 31.46 -5.49
CA GLU A 43 11.64 31.83 -4.60
C GLU A 43 11.75 31.10 -3.27
N TRP A 44 12.07 29.80 -3.29
CA TRP A 44 12.29 29.02 -2.07
C TRP A 44 13.51 29.51 -1.30
N ARG A 45 14.63 29.76 -1.98
CA ARG A 45 15.88 30.26 -1.35
C ARG A 45 15.73 31.66 -0.75
N ALA A 46 14.80 32.46 -1.27
CA ALA A 46 14.53 33.81 -0.78
C ALA A 46 13.72 33.83 0.54
N LEU A 47 13.01 32.75 0.89
CA LEU A 47 12.21 32.67 2.12
C LEU A 47 13.10 32.69 3.37
N SER A 48 12.64 33.36 4.43
CA SER A 48 13.33 33.35 5.74
C SER A 48 13.34 31.95 6.36
N HIS A 49 12.24 31.21 6.19
CA HIS A 49 12.05 29.87 6.77
C HIS A 49 13.04 28.83 6.23
N THR A 50 13.51 28.96 4.99
CA THR A 50 14.44 28.00 4.39
C THR A 50 15.88 28.15 4.89
N LYS A 51 16.16 29.23 5.63
CA LYS A 51 17.47 29.47 6.27
C LYS A 51 17.59 28.81 7.65
N THR A 52 16.47 28.39 8.23
CA THR A 52 16.43 27.63 9.49
C THR A 52 17.01 26.23 9.31
N VAL A 53 17.31 25.54 10.42
CA VAL A 53 17.76 24.14 10.39
C VAL A 53 16.71 23.27 9.70
N ASP A 54 15.46 23.38 10.11
CA ASP A 54 14.34 22.60 9.55
C ASP A 54 14.14 22.85 8.05
N GLY A 55 14.22 24.12 7.62
CA GLY A 55 14.06 24.48 6.22
C GLY A 55 15.16 23.92 5.31
N LYS A 56 16.39 23.85 5.83
CA LYS A 56 17.52 23.20 5.14
C LYS A 56 17.33 21.69 5.09
N GLU A 57 16.89 21.09 6.19
CA GLU A 57 16.62 19.64 6.27
C GLU A 57 15.53 19.21 5.29
N VAL A 58 14.41 19.94 5.23
CA VAL A 58 13.35 19.69 4.24
C VAL A 58 13.90 19.77 2.82
N SER A 59 14.78 20.74 2.56
CA SER A 59 15.39 20.90 1.24
C SER A 59 16.29 19.71 0.89
N TYR A 60 17.08 19.23 1.85
CA TYR A 60 17.93 18.05 1.71
C TYR A 60 17.09 16.80 1.43
N ILE A 61 16.08 16.52 2.26
CA ILE A 61 15.19 15.37 2.12
C ILE A 61 14.49 15.35 0.75
N ILE A 62 13.95 16.49 0.30
CA ILE A 62 13.23 16.57 -0.98
C ILE A 62 14.18 16.35 -2.17
N GLN A 63 15.46 16.70 -2.05
CA GLN A 63 16.44 16.48 -3.12
C GLN A 63 17.10 15.10 -3.07
N ASP A 64 17.10 14.43 -1.93
CA ASP A 64 17.69 13.10 -1.75
C ASP A 64 16.94 12.05 -2.59
N THR A 65 17.65 11.34 -3.44
CA THR A 65 17.08 10.29 -4.30
C THR A 65 16.65 9.07 -3.50
N LEU A 66 17.43 8.68 -2.48
CA LEU A 66 17.15 7.49 -1.67
C LEU A 66 15.83 7.66 -0.91
N PHE A 67 15.57 8.85 -0.37
CA PHE A 67 14.28 9.18 0.23
C PHE A 67 13.09 8.81 -0.69
N TRP A 68 13.14 9.16 -1.98
CA TRP A 68 12.05 8.87 -2.90
C TRP A 68 11.97 7.40 -3.30
N GLU A 69 13.12 6.73 -3.46
CA GLU A 69 13.17 5.28 -3.73
C GLU A 69 12.51 4.48 -2.60
N ASP A 70 12.90 4.74 -1.36
CA ASP A 70 12.31 4.12 -0.17
C ASP A 70 10.79 4.33 -0.11
N ARG A 71 10.31 5.54 -0.43
CA ARG A 71 8.87 5.84 -0.39
C ARG A 71 8.10 5.12 -1.50
N ARG A 72 8.67 4.96 -2.69
CA ARG A 72 8.04 4.20 -3.78
C ARG A 72 7.93 2.72 -3.42
N GLU A 73 8.96 2.16 -2.79
CA GLU A 73 8.93 0.79 -2.25
C GLU A 73 7.83 0.62 -1.22
N ILE A 74 7.75 1.53 -0.23
CA ILE A 74 6.69 1.50 0.78
C ILE A 74 5.31 1.54 0.15
N ILE A 75 5.08 2.41 -0.85
CA ILE A 75 3.80 2.47 -1.54
C ILE A 75 3.52 1.20 -2.34
N ALA A 76 4.50 0.62 -3.03
CA ALA A 76 4.33 -0.62 -3.78
C ALA A 76 3.87 -1.78 -2.88
N VAL A 77 4.45 -1.87 -1.68
CA VAL A 77 4.11 -2.91 -0.70
C VAL A 77 2.76 -2.66 -0.03
N ILE A 78 2.50 -1.43 0.42
CA ILE A 78 1.34 -1.13 1.27
C ILE A 78 0.06 -0.85 0.46
N ALA A 79 0.16 -0.43 -0.80
CA ALA A 79 -1.01 -0.03 -1.59
C ALA A 79 -2.02 -1.17 -1.78
N SER A 80 -1.55 -2.40 -2.01
CA SER A 80 -2.41 -3.58 -2.13
C SER A 80 -3.15 -3.87 -0.81
N LEU A 81 -2.44 -3.80 0.32
CA LEU A 81 -3.01 -4.00 1.66
C LEU A 81 -4.07 -2.93 1.99
N VAL A 82 -3.81 -1.66 1.65
CA VAL A 82 -4.79 -0.57 1.84
C VAL A 82 -6.04 -0.78 0.98
N LYS A 83 -5.91 -1.33 -0.23
CA LYS A 83 -7.06 -1.68 -1.07
C LYS A 83 -7.90 -2.79 -0.43
N ILE A 84 -7.26 -3.82 0.15
CA ILE A 84 -7.97 -4.89 0.87
C ILE A 84 -8.74 -4.31 2.06
N LEU A 85 -8.10 -3.46 2.88
CA LEU A 85 -8.77 -2.83 4.02
C LEU A 85 -9.99 -2.03 3.57
N ARG A 86 -9.85 -1.20 2.53
CA ARG A 86 -10.99 -0.44 1.97
C ARG A 86 -12.09 -1.33 1.43
N MET A 87 -11.74 -2.46 0.84
CA MET A 87 -12.71 -3.44 0.34
C MET A 87 -13.49 -4.04 1.52
N VAL A 88 -12.82 -4.47 2.58
CA VAL A 88 -13.48 -5.06 3.76
C VAL A 88 -14.33 -4.03 4.52
N ASP A 89 -13.91 -2.76 4.53
CA ASP A 89 -14.67 -1.66 5.14
C ASP A 89 -15.91 -1.22 4.31
N SER A 90 -16.06 -1.71 3.07
CA SER A 90 -17.17 -1.33 2.19
C SER A 90 -18.42 -2.16 2.43
N GLU A 91 -19.60 -1.58 2.14
CA GLU A 91 -20.88 -2.30 2.22
C GLU A 91 -20.97 -3.35 1.10
N GLY A 92 -21.07 -4.64 1.46
CA GLY A 92 -21.27 -5.73 0.50
C GLY A 92 -20.71 -7.09 0.95
N ALA A 93 -20.93 -8.13 0.13
CA ALA A 93 -20.42 -9.48 0.35
C ALA A 93 -18.92 -9.59 0.00
N THR A 94 -18.07 -9.01 0.85
CA THR A 94 -16.61 -8.92 0.64
C THR A 94 -15.85 -10.14 1.15
N LEU A 95 -16.49 -10.92 2.03
CA LEU A 95 -15.89 -12.07 2.71
C LEU A 95 -15.24 -13.10 1.77
N GLY A 96 -15.87 -13.37 0.62
CA GLY A 96 -15.35 -14.30 -0.38
C GLY A 96 -14.20 -13.75 -1.23
N TYR A 97 -13.93 -12.45 -1.18
CA TYR A 97 -12.84 -11.83 -1.93
C TYR A 97 -11.58 -11.62 -1.08
N VAL A 98 -11.69 -11.62 0.26
CA VAL A 98 -10.56 -11.29 1.14
C VAL A 98 -9.39 -12.27 0.97
N TYR A 99 -9.69 -13.56 0.90
CA TYR A 99 -8.68 -14.61 0.72
C TYR A 99 -7.87 -14.38 -0.56
N GLU A 100 -8.58 -14.27 -1.68
CA GLU A 100 -8.00 -14.01 -3.00
C GLU A 100 -7.22 -12.69 -3.06
N ALA A 101 -7.77 -11.63 -2.46
CA ALA A 101 -7.14 -10.33 -2.47
C ALA A 101 -5.82 -10.32 -1.68
N MET A 102 -5.71 -11.14 -0.62
CA MET A 102 -4.47 -11.32 0.13
C MET A 102 -3.39 -12.00 -0.72
N ASP A 103 -3.75 -13.06 -1.45
CA ASP A 103 -2.85 -13.71 -2.40
C ASP A 103 -2.36 -12.74 -3.49
N ARG A 104 -3.27 -11.96 -4.09
CA ARG A 104 -2.90 -10.92 -5.05
C ARG A 104 -1.96 -9.87 -4.46
N ALA A 105 -2.16 -9.47 -3.20
CA ALA A 105 -1.26 -8.53 -2.55
C ALA A 105 0.16 -9.10 -2.42
N LYS A 106 0.28 -10.39 -2.05
CA LYS A 106 1.57 -11.09 -2.01
C LYS A 106 2.20 -11.20 -3.40
N GLU A 107 1.43 -11.50 -4.44
CA GLU A 107 1.92 -11.54 -5.83
C GLU A 107 2.42 -10.17 -6.32
N VAL A 108 1.73 -9.08 -5.98
CA VAL A 108 2.18 -7.71 -6.33
C VAL A 108 3.52 -7.39 -5.66
N ILE A 109 3.70 -7.75 -4.40
CA ILE A 109 4.96 -7.55 -3.68
C ILE A 109 6.08 -8.36 -4.33
N SER A 110 5.84 -9.65 -4.62
CA SER A 110 6.85 -10.51 -5.26
C SER A 110 7.29 -9.94 -6.62
N LYS A 111 6.33 -9.52 -7.45
CA LYS A 111 6.61 -8.89 -8.75
C LYS A 111 7.40 -7.59 -8.64
N TYR A 112 7.17 -6.78 -7.60
CA TYR A 112 7.94 -5.55 -7.39
C TYR A 112 9.43 -5.82 -7.18
N TYR A 113 9.78 -6.96 -6.58
CA TYR A 113 11.16 -7.39 -6.37
C TYR A 113 11.66 -8.39 -7.41
N ASP A 114 11.08 -8.40 -8.61
CA ASP A 114 11.46 -9.30 -9.71
C ASP A 114 11.43 -10.79 -9.31
N GLU A 115 10.51 -11.18 -8.42
CA GLU A 115 10.37 -12.54 -7.90
C GLU A 115 11.62 -13.07 -7.19
N VAL A 116 12.49 -12.17 -6.70
CA VAL A 116 13.65 -12.51 -5.88
C VAL A 116 13.24 -12.72 -4.42
N SER A 117 13.11 -13.98 -4.03
CA SER A 117 12.50 -14.39 -2.75
C SER A 117 13.06 -13.70 -1.51
N VAL A 118 14.39 -13.61 -1.38
CA VAL A 118 15.06 -12.98 -0.23
C VAL A 118 14.65 -11.51 -0.01
N LYS A 119 14.18 -10.81 -1.04
CA LYS A 119 13.73 -9.41 -0.95
C LYS A 119 12.28 -9.29 -0.47
N TYR A 120 11.39 -10.20 -0.88
CA TYR A 120 9.95 -10.10 -0.56
C TYR A 120 9.49 -10.99 0.59
N GLU A 121 10.20 -12.08 0.88
CA GLU A 121 9.86 -13.03 1.96
C GLU A 121 9.69 -12.34 3.33
N PRO A 122 10.51 -11.36 3.74
CA PRO A 122 10.29 -10.65 5.00
C PRO A 122 8.90 -9.99 5.09
N TYR A 123 8.42 -9.42 3.98
CA TYR A 123 7.10 -8.79 3.92
C TYR A 123 5.98 -9.84 3.94
N TRP A 124 6.15 -10.93 3.19
CA TRP A 124 5.21 -12.06 3.22
C TRP A 124 5.09 -12.64 4.62
N ASN A 125 6.21 -12.84 5.32
CA ASN A 125 6.20 -13.35 6.69
C ASN A 125 5.43 -12.44 7.66
N ILE A 126 5.54 -11.11 7.50
CA ILE A 126 4.75 -10.15 8.30
C ILE A 126 3.26 -10.25 7.96
N ILE A 127 2.93 -10.36 6.67
CA ILE A 127 1.54 -10.50 6.20
C ILE A 127 0.94 -11.81 6.71
N ASP A 128 1.61 -12.93 6.49
CA ASP A 128 1.17 -14.27 6.86
C ASP A 128 1.00 -14.40 8.36
N LYS A 129 1.94 -13.86 9.15
CA LYS A 129 1.79 -13.81 10.61
C LYS A 129 0.54 -13.03 11.02
N ARG A 130 0.34 -11.82 10.49
CA ARG A 130 -0.83 -11.00 10.84
C ARG A 130 -2.14 -11.64 10.38
N TRP A 131 -2.12 -12.26 9.20
CA TRP A 131 -3.22 -13.03 8.65
C TRP A 131 -3.57 -14.18 9.59
N ALA A 132 -2.61 -15.06 9.90
CA ALA A 132 -2.78 -16.19 10.82
C ALA A 132 -3.32 -15.77 12.20
N ASP A 133 -2.77 -14.70 12.78
CA ASP A 133 -3.10 -14.28 14.15
C ASP A 133 -4.49 -13.63 14.26
N ASN A 134 -4.99 -12.95 13.22
CA ASN A 134 -6.15 -12.04 13.34
C ASN A 134 -7.27 -12.26 12.33
N LEU A 135 -6.98 -12.82 11.16
CA LEU A 135 -7.89 -12.81 10.01
C LEU A 135 -8.06 -14.19 9.35
N HIS A 136 -7.17 -15.14 9.64
CA HIS A 136 -7.20 -16.45 9.02
C HIS A 136 -8.19 -17.36 9.76
N HIS A 137 -9.43 -17.30 9.31
CA HIS A 137 -10.46 -18.28 9.63
C HIS A 137 -10.74 -19.15 8.40
N PRO A 138 -10.88 -20.48 8.54
CA PRO A 138 -11.20 -21.41 7.44
C PRO A 138 -12.39 -20.97 6.57
N ILE A 139 -13.32 -20.21 7.15
CA ILE A 139 -14.46 -19.62 6.45
C ILE A 139 -14.05 -18.69 5.30
N HIS A 140 -12.95 -17.95 5.40
CA HIS A 140 -12.52 -17.04 4.32
C HIS A 140 -12.12 -17.82 3.07
N ALA A 141 -11.39 -18.92 3.24
CA ALA A 141 -10.99 -19.79 2.13
C ALA A 141 -12.21 -20.48 1.48
N ILE A 142 -13.16 -20.95 2.29
CA ILE A 142 -14.36 -21.63 1.80
C ILE A 142 -15.30 -20.65 1.09
N VAL A 143 -15.53 -19.47 1.66
CA VAL A 143 -16.41 -18.47 1.04
C VAL A 143 -15.79 -17.96 -0.26
N ALA A 144 -14.46 -17.90 -0.36
CA ALA A 144 -13.80 -17.63 -1.63
C ALA A 144 -14.03 -18.73 -2.67
N LEU A 145 -13.94 -20.00 -2.27
CA LEU A 145 -14.23 -21.13 -3.14
C LEU A 145 -15.71 -21.18 -3.59
N LEU A 146 -16.63 -20.86 -2.68
CA LEU A 146 -18.07 -20.85 -2.94
C LEU A 146 -18.52 -19.60 -3.72
N ASN A 147 -17.64 -18.62 -3.95
CA ASN A 147 -17.94 -17.46 -4.76
C ASN A 147 -17.96 -17.86 -6.24
N PRO A 148 -19.14 -17.86 -6.92
CA PRO A 148 -19.24 -18.35 -8.29
C PRO A 148 -18.34 -17.58 -9.26
N HIS A 149 -18.20 -16.27 -9.05
CA HIS A 149 -17.33 -15.43 -9.87
C HIS A 149 -15.87 -15.89 -9.77
N LEU A 150 -15.37 -16.12 -8.56
CA LEU A 150 -13.97 -16.52 -8.36
C LEU A 150 -13.72 -17.97 -8.79
N TYR A 151 -14.71 -18.85 -8.58
CA TYR A 151 -14.62 -20.26 -8.92
C TYR A 151 -14.63 -20.49 -10.43
N TYR A 152 -15.61 -19.92 -11.15
CA TYR A 152 -15.73 -20.15 -12.59
C TYR A 152 -14.62 -19.46 -13.39
N ASP A 153 -14.13 -18.32 -12.93
CA ASP A 153 -12.98 -17.62 -13.53
C ASP A 153 -11.64 -18.29 -13.15
N LYS A 154 -11.66 -19.36 -12.34
CA LYS A 154 -10.48 -20.10 -11.85
C LYS A 154 -9.45 -19.19 -11.16
N ILE A 155 -9.94 -18.18 -10.47
CA ILE A 155 -9.11 -17.20 -9.76
C ILE A 155 -8.63 -17.78 -8.43
N VAL A 156 -9.50 -18.50 -7.72
CA VAL A 156 -9.14 -19.16 -6.46
C VAL A 156 -8.42 -20.48 -6.75
N LYS A 157 -7.23 -20.63 -6.19
CA LYS A 157 -6.43 -21.87 -6.30
C LYS A 157 -6.96 -22.91 -5.33
N HIS A 158 -6.98 -24.17 -5.76
CA HIS A 158 -7.19 -25.31 -4.88
C HIS A 158 -5.84 -25.69 -4.25
N ASP A 159 -5.67 -25.32 -2.99
CA ASP A 159 -4.47 -25.53 -2.20
C ASP A 159 -4.79 -26.19 -0.84
N GLU A 160 -3.77 -26.33 0.01
CA GLU A 160 -3.92 -26.97 1.32
C GLU A 160 -4.87 -26.19 2.24
N GLU A 161 -4.89 -24.86 2.16
CA GLU A 161 -5.72 -24.01 3.02
C GLU A 161 -7.20 -24.08 2.62
N THR A 162 -7.50 -23.99 1.32
CA THR A 162 -8.85 -24.19 0.80
C THR A 162 -9.38 -25.60 1.08
N SER A 163 -8.52 -26.61 0.98
CA SER A 163 -8.86 -28.01 1.33
C SER A 163 -9.15 -28.19 2.83
N LYS A 164 -8.31 -27.62 3.70
CA LYS A 164 -8.55 -27.59 5.16
C LYS A 164 -9.79 -26.79 5.52
N GLY A 165 -10.11 -25.75 4.74
CA GLY A 165 -11.35 -25.02 4.81
C GLY A 165 -12.54 -25.95 4.67
N ILE A 166 -12.66 -26.58 3.51
CA ILE A 166 -13.78 -27.49 3.18
C ILE A 166 -13.97 -28.55 4.27
N ALA A 167 -12.87 -29.19 4.71
CA ALA A 167 -12.89 -30.26 5.71
C ALA A 167 -13.30 -29.83 7.13
N LYS A 168 -13.37 -28.52 7.43
CA LYS A 168 -13.82 -27.99 8.73
C LYS A 168 -15.28 -27.57 8.73
N VAL A 169 -15.92 -27.46 7.58
CA VAL A 169 -17.32 -27.01 7.44
C VAL A 169 -18.25 -28.13 6.97
N LEU A 170 -17.70 -29.18 6.36
CA LEU A 170 -18.37 -30.46 6.11
C LEU A 170 -18.00 -31.46 7.21
#